data_AF-A0A1I4CLI9-F1
#
_entry.id   AF-A0A1I4CLI9-F1
#
_cell.length_a   1.000
_cell.length_b   1.000
_cell.length_c   1.000
_cell.angle_alpha   90.00
_cell.angle_beta   90.00
_cell.angle_gamma   90.00
#
_symmetry.space_group_name_H-M   'P 1'
#
loop_
_entity.id
_entity.type
_entity.pdbx_description
1 polymer ?
#
loop_
_entity_poly.entity_id
_entity_poly.type
_entity_poly.pdbx_seq_one_letter_code
_entity_poly.pdbx_strand_id
1 'polypeptide(L)'
;MRRESRVGRRDVLALGAASLAGLAGCLGGERDGSGESGGSTATTGESSKNTDITQSLSTHAAATDLESQPIRGPDPLDATATIIAFEDPSCTRCRAFEQNVVPKLESDIESGTLSFVSRTYPVVYQWGKPAVQALEATFNRDEAAYWGLFSHYFEEQDAFSTENVLDRTRTWLARNTDLDAEAIVADAKAKAFDDAVQADLAAGDEAGANGVTPSLFLFRDGQYRTTARGSVSYDVIANTLEL
;
A
#
# COMPACT_ATOMS: atom_id res chain seq x y z
N MET A 1 23.90 -27.39 -23.77
CA MET A 1 22.63 -27.43 -23.00
C MET A 1 22.95 -27.87 -21.58
N ARG A 2 23.26 -26.91 -20.70
CA ARG A 2 23.42 -27.13 -19.26
C ARG A 2 22.11 -26.71 -18.59
N ARG A 3 21.54 -27.63 -17.83
CA ARG A 3 20.30 -27.47 -17.07
C ARG A 3 20.73 -27.16 -15.65
N GLU A 4 20.67 -25.89 -15.25
CA GLU A 4 20.96 -25.49 -13.88
C GLU A 4 19.65 -25.25 -13.13
N SER A 5 19.50 -26.04 -12.08
CA SER A 5 18.35 -26.17 -11.20
C SER A 5 18.23 -24.94 -10.29
N ARG A 6 17.09 -24.24 -10.33
CA ARG A 6 16.77 -23.23 -9.32
C ARG A 6 16.35 -23.91 -8.03
N VAL A 7 17.13 -23.68 -6.96
CA VAL A 7 16.85 -24.15 -5.61
C VAL A 7 15.87 -23.17 -4.97
N GLY A 8 14.68 -23.65 -4.62
CA GLY A 8 13.69 -22.90 -3.85
C GLY A 8 14.16 -22.66 -2.42
N ARG A 9 14.00 -21.44 -1.92
CA ARG A 9 14.24 -21.12 -0.52
C ARG A 9 13.03 -21.55 0.29
N ARG A 10 13.30 -22.47 1.21
CA ARG A 10 12.39 -23.09 2.16
C ARG A 10 12.16 -22.17 3.35
N ASP A 11 10.90 -22.07 3.74
CA ASP A 11 10.36 -22.27 5.09
C ASP A 11 11.37 -22.16 6.25
N VAL A 12 11.26 -21.07 7.01
CA VAL A 12 11.83 -20.99 8.35
C VAL A 12 10.70 -21.06 9.37
N LEU A 13 10.51 -22.27 9.90
CA LEU A 13 9.79 -22.54 11.14
C LEU A 13 10.55 -21.93 12.33
N ALA A 14 9.90 -21.04 13.09
CA ALA A 14 10.35 -20.66 14.42
C ALA A 14 9.33 -21.12 15.48
N LEU A 15 9.74 -22.15 16.22
CA LEU A 15 9.07 -22.67 17.41
C LEU A 15 9.39 -21.81 18.64
N GLY A 16 8.35 -21.29 19.29
CA GLY A 16 8.09 -21.37 20.73
C GLY A 16 9.01 -20.65 21.74
N ALA A 17 8.39 -19.80 22.58
CA ALA A 17 8.58 -19.82 24.03
C ALA A 17 7.41 -19.12 24.74
N ALA A 18 6.68 -19.88 25.55
CA ALA A 18 5.73 -19.36 26.53
C ALA A 18 6.48 -18.94 27.79
N SER A 19 6.13 -17.79 28.37
CA SER A 19 6.58 -17.38 29.70
C SER A 19 5.45 -16.79 30.53
N LEU A 20 5.53 -17.14 31.82
CA LEU A 20 4.50 -17.17 32.86
C LEU A 20 4.10 -15.82 33.44
N ALA A 21 2.95 -15.88 34.11
CA ALA A 21 2.25 -14.86 34.90
C ALA A 21 3.09 -14.17 36.00
N GLY A 22 2.70 -12.92 36.29
CA GLY A 22 2.98 -12.19 37.53
C GLY A 22 1.75 -11.37 37.96
N LEU A 23 1.32 -11.55 39.20
CA LEU A 23 0.16 -10.92 39.86
C LEU A 23 0.56 -9.64 40.64
N ALA A 24 -0.49 -8.89 41.03
CA ALA A 24 -0.55 -7.76 41.99
C ALA A 24 -0.31 -6.36 41.38
N GLY A 25 -1.11 -5.31 41.60
CA GLY A 25 -2.18 -5.05 42.58
C GLY A 25 -1.85 -3.77 43.35
N CYS A 26 -2.57 -2.66 43.09
CA CYS A 26 -2.75 -1.47 43.95
C CYS A 26 -3.78 -0.54 43.25
N LEU A 27 -5.07 -0.50 43.60
CA LEU A 27 -5.74 0.18 44.73
C LEU A 27 -5.42 1.69 44.86
N GLY A 28 -6.42 2.51 44.54
CA GLY A 28 -6.80 3.69 45.33
C GLY A 28 -6.78 5.05 44.62
N GLY A 29 -7.95 5.70 44.52
CA GLY A 29 -7.99 7.16 44.41
C GLY A 29 -9.22 7.80 43.76
N GLU A 30 -10.43 7.57 44.27
CA GLU A 30 -11.57 8.48 44.05
C GLU A 30 -11.34 9.81 44.77
N ARG A 31 -11.56 10.94 44.08
CA ARG A 31 -11.79 12.24 44.70
C ARG A 31 -12.74 13.07 43.84
N ASP A 32 -13.97 13.18 44.34
CA ASP A 32 -14.93 14.21 43.97
C ASP A 32 -14.42 15.60 44.35
N GLY A 33 -14.73 16.58 43.50
CA GLY A 33 -14.40 17.98 43.73
C GLY A 33 -15.08 18.90 42.72
N SER A 34 -16.37 19.12 42.91
CA SER A 34 -17.15 20.20 42.28
C SER A 34 -16.61 21.58 42.74
N GLY A 35 -16.25 22.43 41.78
CA GLY A 35 -15.81 23.80 42.02
C GLY A 35 -16.08 24.67 40.79
N GLU A 36 -17.16 25.44 40.86
CA GLU A 36 -17.58 26.45 39.90
C GLU A 36 -16.80 27.76 40.16
N SER A 37 -16.23 28.39 39.13
CA SER A 37 -16.19 29.85 38.94
C SER A 37 -15.33 30.22 37.73
N GLY A 38 -15.83 31.16 36.93
CA GLY A 38 -15.28 31.55 35.64
C GLY A 38 -14.02 32.42 35.64
N GLY A 39 -13.59 32.74 34.43
CA GLY A 39 -12.55 33.70 34.14
C GLY A 39 -12.00 33.53 32.73
N SER A 40 -12.40 34.41 31.81
CA SER A 40 -11.74 34.61 30.53
C SER A 40 -10.26 34.92 30.73
N THR A 41 -9.38 34.22 30.03
CA THR A 41 -8.07 34.74 29.59
C THR A 41 -7.57 33.91 28.42
N ALA A 42 -7.21 34.60 27.34
CA ALA A 42 -6.54 34.07 26.16
C ALA A 42 -5.13 33.60 26.49
N THR A 43 -4.71 32.41 26.03
CA THR A 43 -3.31 32.13 25.66
C THR A 43 -3.21 30.84 24.83
N THR A 44 -2.18 30.80 23.98
CA THR A 44 -1.49 29.64 23.39
C THR A 44 -2.33 28.76 22.45
N GLY A 45 -2.21 28.86 21.13
CA GLY A 45 -0.93 28.67 20.44
C GLY A 45 -0.48 27.22 20.62
N GLU A 46 -1.31 26.26 20.24
CA GLU A 46 -0.88 24.88 20.08
C GLU A 46 0.10 24.82 18.91
N SER A 47 1.38 24.79 19.25
CA SER A 47 2.41 24.28 18.37
C SER A 47 2.01 22.87 17.95
N SER A 48 1.50 22.74 16.73
CA SER A 48 1.65 21.52 15.94
C SER A 48 3.08 21.05 16.12
N LYS A 49 3.24 19.83 16.64
CA LYS A 49 4.52 19.15 16.66
C LYS A 49 5.09 19.16 15.25
N ASN A 50 6.08 20.00 15.06
CA ASN A 50 6.91 20.07 13.87
C ASN A 50 7.74 18.77 13.83
N THR A 51 7.11 17.69 13.36
CA THR A 51 7.73 16.36 13.14
C THR A 51 8.13 16.18 11.69
N ASP A 52 7.93 17.21 10.88
CA ASP A 52 8.16 17.22 9.46
C ASP A 52 9.45 18.00 9.23
N ILE A 53 10.61 17.32 9.28
CA ILE A 53 11.80 17.46 8.42
C ILE A 53 12.74 16.31 8.83
N THR A 54 13.03 15.38 7.92
CA THR A 54 13.86 14.14 8.04
C THR A 54 13.16 12.85 8.50
N GLN A 55 12.02 12.50 7.91
CA GLN A 55 11.63 11.08 7.87
C GLN A 55 12.39 10.38 6.73
N SER A 56 13.16 9.35 7.08
CA SER A 56 13.81 8.49 6.09
C SER A 56 12.84 7.41 5.62
N LEU A 57 13.03 6.91 4.39
CA LEU A 57 12.23 5.85 3.78
C LEU A 57 12.09 4.65 4.72
N SER A 58 13.18 4.15 5.29
CA SER A 58 13.19 2.97 6.18
C SER A 58 12.43 3.15 7.50
N THR A 59 12.09 4.38 7.86
CA THR A 59 11.38 4.72 9.11
C THR A 59 9.97 5.29 8.87
N HIS A 60 9.62 5.53 7.61
CA HIS A 60 8.36 6.17 7.25
C HIS A 60 7.24 5.13 7.25
N ALA A 61 6.09 5.44 7.84
CA ALA A 61 4.98 4.48 7.98
C ALA A 61 4.51 3.87 6.64
N ALA A 62 4.51 4.67 5.57
CA ALA A 62 4.22 4.19 4.20
C ALA A 62 5.14 3.06 3.71
N ALA A 63 6.34 2.93 4.28
CA ALA A 63 7.33 1.93 3.91
C ALA A 63 7.33 0.71 4.85
N THR A 64 6.33 0.55 5.70
CA THR A 64 6.21 -0.62 6.59
C THR A 64 6.01 -1.90 5.78
N ASP A 65 6.84 -2.93 5.98
CA ASP A 65 6.76 -4.20 5.25
C ASP A 65 6.86 -4.01 3.73
N LEU A 66 7.85 -3.22 3.31
CA LEU A 66 8.06 -2.82 1.92
C LEU A 66 8.47 -3.98 1.02
N GLU A 67 9.23 -4.92 1.58
CA GLU A 67 9.72 -6.12 0.92
C GLU A 67 8.61 -7.10 0.53
N SER A 68 7.42 -6.96 1.14
CA SER A 68 6.24 -7.78 0.87
C SER A 68 5.29 -7.11 -0.14
N GLN A 69 5.70 -5.99 -0.76
CA GLN A 69 4.88 -5.25 -1.72
C GLN A 69 5.28 -5.54 -3.17
N PRO A 70 4.34 -5.44 -4.12
CA PRO A 70 4.65 -5.42 -5.55
C PRO A 70 5.54 -4.23 -5.91
N ILE A 71 6.67 -4.49 -6.59
CA ILE A 71 7.69 -3.48 -6.93
C ILE A 71 8.02 -3.56 -8.43
N ARG A 72 8.01 -2.39 -9.09
CA ARG A 72 8.65 -2.21 -10.40
C ARG A 72 9.90 -1.36 -10.26
N GLY A 73 10.98 -1.78 -10.92
CA GLY A 73 12.27 -1.11 -10.84
C GLY A 73 13.22 -1.79 -9.84
N PRO A 74 14.22 -1.07 -9.31
CA PRO A 74 15.18 -1.60 -8.35
C PRO A 74 14.57 -1.69 -6.94
N ASP A 75 15.33 -2.26 -6.01
CA ASP A 75 15.00 -2.24 -4.59
C ASP A 75 14.74 -0.78 -4.14
N PRO A 76 13.60 -0.47 -3.50
CA PRO A 76 13.24 0.88 -3.09
C PRO A 76 14.26 1.56 -2.17
N LEU A 77 15.05 0.79 -1.42
CA LEU A 77 16.10 1.31 -0.52
C LEU A 77 17.39 1.68 -1.28
N ASP A 78 17.61 1.09 -2.45
CA ASP A 78 18.78 1.33 -3.31
C ASP A 78 18.50 2.33 -4.44
N ALA A 79 17.22 2.60 -4.74
CA ALA A 79 16.79 3.51 -5.79
C ALA A 79 17.09 4.98 -5.47
N THR A 80 17.46 5.76 -6.50
CA THR A 80 17.61 7.23 -6.38
C THR A 80 16.26 7.87 -6.02
N ALA A 81 15.19 7.42 -6.65
CA ALA A 81 13.83 7.87 -6.40
C ALA A 81 12.92 6.67 -6.07
N THR A 82 12.02 6.86 -5.11
CA THR A 82 11.02 5.86 -4.72
C THR A 82 9.64 6.50 -4.62
N ILE A 83 8.66 5.86 -5.24
CA ILE A 83 7.24 6.19 -5.11
C ILE A 83 6.55 5.02 -4.42
N ILE A 84 5.91 5.29 -3.28
CA ILE A 84 4.97 4.33 -2.68
C ILE A 84 3.57 4.84 -2.96
N ALA A 85 2.84 4.11 -3.79
CA ALA A 85 1.52 4.48 -4.30
C ALA A 85 0.42 3.67 -3.61
N PHE A 86 -0.36 4.34 -2.77
CA PHE A 86 -1.60 3.76 -2.23
C PHE A 86 -2.74 4.02 -3.21
N GLU A 87 -3.25 2.94 -3.81
CA GLU A 87 -4.20 3.01 -4.90
C GLU A 87 -5.38 2.06 -4.71
N ASP A 88 -6.54 2.51 -5.18
CA ASP A 88 -7.76 1.71 -5.18
C ASP A 88 -8.12 1.41 -6.64
N PRO A 89 -8.20 0.13 -7.06
CA PRO A 89 -8.65 -0.26 -8.39
C PRO A 89 -9.98 0.37 -8.80
N SER A 90 -10.83 0.73 -7.84
CA SER A 90 -12.13 1.36 -8.07
C SER A 90 -12.11 2.89 -8.15
N CYS A 91 -10.99 3.53 -7.83
CA CYS A 91 -10.89 4.99 -7.83
C CYS A 91 -10.62 5.54 -9.24
N THR A 92 -11.49 6.42 -9.73
CA THR A 92 -11.33 7.08 -11.04
C THR A 92 -10.08 7.97 -11.12
N ARG A 93 -9.62 8.53 -9.98
CA ARG A 93 -8.36 9.30 -9.94
C ARG A 93 -7.14 8.38 -10.05
N CYS A 94 -7.18 7.19 -9.44
CA CYS A 94 -6.13 6.18 -9.61
C CYS A 94 -6.05 5.71 -11.06
N ARG A 95 -7.21 5.43 -11.68
CA ARG A 95 -7.28 5.16 -13.12
C ARG A 95 -6.63 6.25 -13.96
N ALA A 96 -6.95 7.52 -13.68
CA ALA A 96 -6.37 8.63 -14.43
C ALA A 96 -4.85 8.74 -14.22
N PHE A 97 -4.35 8.44 -13.02
CA PHE A 97 -2.92 8.38 -12.72
C PHE A 97 -2.23 7.25 -13.49
N GLU A 98 -2.75 6.03 -13.40
CA GLU A 98 -2.24 4.84 -14.10
C GLU A 98 -2.26 4.98 -15.62
N GLN A 99 -3.28 5.63 -16.19
CA GLN A 99 -3.36 5.78 -17.64
C GLN A 99 -2.52 6.93 -18.21
N ASN A 100 -2.27 7.99 -17.42
CA ASN A 100 -1.71 9.25 -17.97
C ASN A 100 -0.37 9.68 -17.36
N VAL A 101 0.01 9.11 -16.21
CA VAL A 101 1.21 9.48 -15.46
C VAL A 101 2.19 8.33 -15.38
N VAL A 102 1.76 7.14 -14.94
CA VAL A 102 2.63 5.96 -14.82
C VAL A 102 3.38 5.62 -16.12
N PRO A 103 2.77 5.66 -17.32
CA PRO A 103 3.47 5.41 -18.58
C PRO A 103 4.65 6.37 -18.86
N LYS A 104 4.64 7.56 -18.26
CA LYS A 104 5.72 8.55 -18.39
C LYS A 104 6.88 8.28 -17.43
N LEU A 105 6.63 7.49 -16.37
CA LEU A 105 7.63 7.08 -15.38
C LEU A 105 8.36 5.80 -15.82
N GLU A 106 7.86 5.06 -16.82
CA GLU A 106 8.41 3.77 -17.24
C GLU A 106 9.89 3.85 -17.64
N SER A 107 10.33 4.93 -18.31
CA SER A 107 11.75 5.10 -18.65
C SER A 107 12.66 5.19 -17.40
N ASP A 108 12.16 5.81 -16.33
CA ASP A 108 12.91 5.94 -15.07
C ASP A 108 12.90 4.64 -14.28
N ILE A 109 11.79 3.89 -14.36
CA ILE A 109 11.66 2.55 -13.78
C ILE A 109 12.61 1.57 -14.48
N GLU A 110 12.59 1.52 -15.82
CA GLU A 110 13.41 0.62 -16.64
C GLU A 110 14.90 0.95 -16.54
N SER A 111 15.27 2.23 -16.41
CA SER A 111 16.66 2.65 -16.23
C SER A 111 17.22 2.34 -14.84
N GLY A 112 16.36 1.98 -13.87
CA GLY A 112 16.75 1.76 -12.48
C GLY A 112 16.87 3.04 -11.66
N THR A 113 16.38 4.17 -12.16
CA THR A 113 16.39 5.45 -11.42
C THR A 113 15.26 5.50 -10.40
N LEU A 114 14.10 4.94 -10.77
CA LEU A 114 12.87 5.00 -9.98
C LEU A 114 12.43 3.59 -9.56
N SER A 115 12.15 3.42 -8.27
CA SER A 115 11.40 2.29 -7.74
C SER A 115 9.94 2.69 -7.51
N PHE A 116 9.02 1.95 -8.13
CA PHE A 116 7.58 2.16 -8.01
C PHE A 116 6.97 1.01 -7.22
N VAL A 117 6.46 1.31 -6.04
CA VAL A 117 5.84 0.36 -5.13
C VAL A 117 4.33 0.56 -5.14
N SER A 118 3.58 -0.50 -5.42
CA SER A 118 2.13 -0.48 -5.33
C SER A 118 1.68 -0.97 -3.97
N ARG A 119 0.73 -0.26 -3.36
CA ARG A 119 -0.01 -0.69 -2.17
C ARG A 119 -1.49 -0.60 -2.44
N THR A 120 -2.20 -1.69 -2.17
CA THR A 120 -3.61 -1.78 -2.50
C THR A 120 -4.46 -1.23 -1.35
N TYR A 121 -5.28 -0.21 -1.63
CA TYR A 121 -5.96 0.58 -0.59
C TYR A 121 -7.46 0.77 -0.93
N PRO A 122 -8.30 -0.27 -0.74
CA PRO A 122 -9.69 -0.33 -1.26
C PRO A 122 -10.69 0.49 -0.41
N VAL A 123 -10.62 1.82 -0.52
CA VAL A 123 -11.37 2.78 0.32
C VAL A 123 -12.46 3.57 -0.41
N VAL A 124 -12.61 3.44 -1.73
CA VAL A 124 -13.49 4.28 -2.55
C VAL A 124 -14.83 3.59 -2.86
N TYR A 125 -14.85 2.52 -3.66
CA TYR A 125 -16.07 1.76 -3.97
C TYR A 125 -15.99 0.31 -3.52
N GLN A 126 -17.16 -0.28 -3.23
CA GLN A 126 -17.24 -1.61 -2.59
C GLN A 126 -16.59 -2.73 -3.40
N TRP A 127 -16.58 -2.63 -4.73
CA TRP A 127 -15.97 -3.66 -5.58
C TRP A 127 -14.44 -3.68 -5.50
N GLY A 128 -13.81 -2.59 -5.04
CA GLY A 128 -12.36 -2.53 -4.82
C GLY A 128 -11.89 -3.58 -3.80
N LYS A 129 -12.69 -3.86 -2.76
CA LYS A 129 -12.32 -4.84 -1.71
C LYS A 129 -12.08 -6.26 -2.24
N PRO A 130 -13.04 -6.90 -2.95
CA PRO A 130 -12.79 -8.21 -3.55
C PRO A 130 -11.75 -8.17 -4.70
N ALA A 131 -11.59 -7.04 -5.41
CA ALA A 131 -10.52 -6.88 -6.40
C ALA A 131 -9.13 -6.95 -5.75
N VAL A 132 -8.94 -6.21 -4.67
CA VAL A 132 -7.69 -6.19 -3.90
C VAL A 132 -7.36 -7.55 -3.29
N GLN A 133 -8.36 -8.26 -2.75
CA GLN A 133 -8.16 -9.64 -2.30
C GLN A 133 -7.67 -10.57 -3.42
N ALA A 134 -8.15 -10.37 -4.65
CA ALA A 134 -7.68 -11.13 -5.80
C ALA A 134 -6.30 -10.69 -6.30
N LEU A 135 -5.97 -9.40 -6.17
CA LEU A 135 -4.63 -8.88 -6.43
C LEU A 135 -3.60 -9.50 -5.50
N GLU A 136 -3.82 -9.48 -4.18
CA GLU A 136 -2.92 -10.11 -3.20
C GLU A 136 -2.73 -11.61 -3.46
N ALA A 137 -3.84 -12.31 -3.73
CA ALA A 137 -3.79 -13.73 -4.08
C ALA A 137 -3.03 -14.00 -5.39
N THR A 138 -3.07 -13.07 -6.35
CA THR A 138 -2.33 -13.15 -7.60
C THR A 138 -0.85 -12.85 -7.37
N PHE A 139 -0.52 -11.80 -6.62
CA PHE A 139 0.85 -11.41 -6.27
C PHE A 139 1.60 -12.52 -5.54
N ASN A 140 0.95 -13.18 -4.57
CA ASN A 140 1.53 -14.33 -3.86
C ASN A 140 1.89 -15.50 -4.79
N ARG A 141 1.35 -15.55 -6.01
CA ARG A 141 1.62 -16.59 -7.01
C ARG A 141 2.58 -16.12 -8.09
N ASP A 142 2.35 -14.93 -8.64
CA ASP A 142 3.14 -14.35 -9.72
C ASP A 142 2.96 -12.83 -9.77
N GLU A 143 4.07 -12.10 -9.61
CA GLU A 143 4.08 -10.64 -9.60
C GLU A 143 3.78 -10.03 -10.99
N ALA A 144 4.22 -10.66 -12.08
CA ALA A 144 3.92 -10.15 -13.42
C ALA A 144 2.41 -10.24 -13.72
N ALA A 145 1.77 -11.32 -13.27
CA ALA A 145 0.32 -11.47 -13.33
C ALA A 145 -0.41 -10.45 -12.43
N TYR A 146 0.14 -10.10 -11.26
CA TYR A 146 -0.39 -9.01 -10.43
C TYR A 146 -0.44 -7.71 -11.23
N TRP A 147 0.68 -7.29 -11.83
CA TRP A 147 0.74 -6.03 -12.58
C TRP A 147 -0.20 -6.03 -13.79
N GLY A 148 -0.30 -7.16 -14.50
CA GLY A 148 -1.27 -7.30 -15.60
C GLY A 148 -2.72 -7.19 -15.13
N LEU A 149 -3.06 -7.83 -14.00
CA LEU A 149 -4.41 -7.77 -13.43
C LEU A 149 -4.72 -6.36 -12.87
N PHE A 150 -3.74 -5.72 -12.25
CA PHE A 150 -3.81 -4.36 -11.74
C PHE A 150 -4.11 -3.37 -12.87
N SER A 151 -3.35 -3.44 -13.97
CA SER A 151 -3.62 -2.63 -15.18
C SER A 151 -5.02 -2.88 -15.74
N HIS A 152 -5.43 -4.16 -15.82
CA HIS A 152 -6.75 -4.53 -16.33
C HIS A 152 -7.90 -3.87 -15.56
N TYR A 153 -7.81 -3.78 -14.22
CA TYR A 153 -8.83 -3.10 -13.44
C TYR A 153 -8.97 -1.63 -13.78
N PHE A 154 -7.87 -0.93 -14.10
CA PHE A 154 -7.94 0.48 -14.48
C PHE A 154 -8.34 0.69 -15.94
N GLU A 155 -7.90 -0.18 -16.85
CA GLU A 155 -8.28 -0.15 -18.26
C GLU A 155 -9.81 -0.27 -18.42
N GLU A 156 -10.40 -1.25 -17.73
CA GLU A 156 -11.81 -1.64 -17.85
C GLU A 156 -12.65 -1.20 -16.64
N GLN A 157 -12.18 -0.22 -15.85
CA GLN A 157 -12.75 0.17 -14.54
C GLN A 157 -14.27 0.35 -14.55
N ASP A 158 -14.81 0.99 -15.59
CA ASP A 158 -16.24 1.31 -15.72
C ASP A 158 -17.13 0.06 -15.88
N ALA A 159 -16.53 -1.10 -16.19
CA ALA A 159 -17.23 -2.35 -16.39
C ALA A 159 -17.32 -3.23 -15.13
N PHE A 160 -16.67 -2.81 -14.03
CA PHE A 160 -16.63 -3.56 -12.78
C PHE A 160 -17.73 -3.13 -11.80
N SER A 161 -18.27 -4.13 -11.10
CA SER A 161 -19.21 -3.97 -10.00
C SER A 161 -18.96 -5.05 -8.95
N THR A 162 -19.55 -4.89 -7.76
CA THR A 162 -19.40 -5.85 -6.66
C THR A 162 -19.85 -7.26 -7.07
N GLU A 163 -20.86 -7.33 -7.95
CA GLU A 163 -21.48 -8.58 -8.40
C GLU A 163 -20.62 -9.32 -9.43
N ASN A 164 -19.84 -8.60 -10.25
CA ASN A 164 -19.16 -9.18 -11.40
C ASN A 164 -17.63 -9.24 -11.27
N VAL A 165 -17.04 -8.53 -10.29
CA VAL A 165 -15.60 -8.29 -10.25
C VAL A 165 -14.78 -9.58 -10.20
N LEU A 166 -15.15 -10.52 -9.34
CA LEU A 166 -14.45 -11.80 -9.26
C LEU A 166 -14.64 -12.70 -10.50
N ASP A 167 -15.79 -12.62 -11.16
CA ASP A 167 -16.04 -13.39 -12.39
C ASP A 167 -15.24 -12.83 -13.57
N ARG A 168 -15.11 -11.52 -13.65
CA ARG A 168 -14.24 -10.82 -14.62
C ARG A 168 -12.77 -11.11 -14.34
N THR A 169 -12.34 -11.06 -13.08
CA THR A 169 -10.99 -11.43 -12.66
C THR A 169 -10.65 -12.86 -13.05
N ARG A 170 -11.54 -13.82 -12.76
CA ARG A 170 -11.36 -15.21 -13.20
C ARG A 170 -11.15 -15.29 -14.71
N THR A 171 -12.00 -14.60 -15.47
CA THR A 171 -11.97 -14.62 -16.94
C THR A 171 -10.66 -14.03 -17.48
N TRP A 172 -10.19 -12.93 -16.89
CA TRP A 172 -8.93 -12.31 -17.30
C TRP A 172 -7.74 -13.22 -16.98
N LEU A 173 -7.67 -13.75 -15.75
CA LEU A 173 -6.58 -14.64 -15.33
C LEU A 173 -6.49 -15.88 -16.22
N ALA A 174 -7.62 -16.54 -16.49
CA ALA A 174 -7.68 -17.75 -17.32
C ALA A 174 -7.30 -17.50 -18.79
N ARG A 175 -7.37 -16.26 -19.27
CA ARG A 175 -7.04 -15.90 -20.67
C ARG A 175 -5.60 -15.42 -20.84
N ASN A 176 -5.03 -14.80 -19.81
CA ASN A 176 -3.78 -14.05 -19.93
C ASN A 176 -2.63 -14.67 -19.14
N THR A 177 -2.90 -15.70 -18.32
CA THR A 177 -1.91 -16.32 -17.44
C THR A 177 -2.06 -17.84 -17.41
N ASP A 178 -1.03 -18.54 -16.95
CA ASP A 178 -1.09 -19.98 -16.67
C ASP A 178 -1.50 -20.30 -15.22
N LEU A 179 -1.98 -19.30 -14.47
CA LEU A 179 -2.38 -19.45 -13.07
C LEU A 179 -3.74 -20.15 -12.92
N ASP A 180 -3.94 -20.82 -11.79
CA ASP A 180 -5.25 -21.36 -11.40
C ASP A 180 -6.19 -20.22 -10.98
N ALA A 181 -6.93 -19.70 -11.95
CA ALA A 181 -7.88 -18.61 -11.75
C ALA A 181 -8.99 -18.94 -10.74
N GLU A 182 -9.42 -20.21 -10.63
CA GLU A 182 -10.44 -20.60 -9.66
C GLU A 182 -9.88 -20.58 -8.24
N ALA A 183 -8.65 -21.06 -8.05
CA ALA A 183 -7.98 -20.98 -6.75
C ALA A 183 -7.79 -19.54 -6.28
N ILE A 184 -7.37 -18.63 -7.16
CA ILE A 184 -7.23 -17.19 -6.84
C ILE A 184 -8.56 -16.58 -6.42
N VAL A 185 -9.64 -16.86 -7.17
CA VAL A 185 -10.97 -16.34 -6.82
C VAL A 185 -11.52 -16.98 -5.55
N ALA A 186 -11.22 -18.25 -5.28
CA ALA A 186 -11.57 -18.90 -4.02
C ALA A 186 -10.88 -18.23 -2.83
N ASP A 187 -9.58 -17.97 -2.93
CA ASP A 187 -8.81 -17.24 -1.92
C ASP A 187 -9.39 -15.83 -1.69
N ALA A 188 -9.72 -15.12 -2.77
CA ALA A 188 -10.28 -13.78 -2.68
C ALA A 188 -11.65 -13.76 -1.97
N LYS A 189 -12.50 -14.76 -2.23
CA LYS A 189 -13.80 -14.92 -1.54
C LYS A 189 -13.63 -15.29 -0.07
N ALA A 190 -12.65 -16.13 0.24
CA ALA A 190 -12.31 -16.53 1.60
C ALA A 190 -11.56 -15.45 2.38
N LYS A 191 -11.11 -14.38 1.69
CA LYS A 191 -10.21 -13.35 2.20
C LYS A 191 -8.93 -13.95 2.79
N ALA A 192 -8.32 -14.89 2.06
CA ALA A 192 -7.12 -15.58 2.51
C ALA A 192 -5.93 -14.64 2.77
N PHE A 193 -5.96 -13.44 2.19
CA PHE A 193 -4.93 -12.41 2.30
C PHE A 193 -5.42 -11.15 3.05
N ASP A 194 -6.46 -11.26 3.90
CA ASP A 194 -6.97 -10.12 4.67
C ASP A 194 -5.89 -9.44 5.51
N ASP A 195 -4.93 -10.21 6.07
CA ASP A 195 -3.82 -9.65 6.84
C ASP A 195 -2.95 -8.70 6.01
N ALA A 196 -2.64 -9.05 4.76
CA ALA A 196 -1.88 -8.18 3.85
C ALA A 196 -2.67 -6.91 3.51
N VAL A 197 -3.96 -7.05 3.20
CA VAL A 197 -4.85 -5.90 2.93
C VAL A 197 -4.99 -4.99 4.15
N GLN A 198 -5.09 -5.55 5.35
CA GLN A 198 -5.14 -4.75 6.59
C GLN A 198 -3.79 -4.08 6.88
N ALA A 199 -2.67 -4.73 6.56
CA ALA A 199 -1.34 -4.12 6.70
C ALA A 199 -1.19 -2.89 5.80
N ASP A 200 -1.64 -2.95 4.55
CA ASP A 200 -1.66 -1.80 3.64
C ASP A 200 -2.61 -0.70 4.12
N LEU A 201 -3.80 -1.06 4.60
CA LEU A 201 -4.73 -0.09 5.18
C LEU A 201 -4.11 0.63 6.39
N ALA A 202 -3.49 -0.11 7.30
CA ALA A 202 -2.83 0.45 8.49
C ALA A 202 -1.63 1.32 8.13
N ALA A 203 -0.75 0.86 7.22
CA ALA A 203 0.39 1.64 6.74
C ALA A 203 -0.06 2.95 6.07
N GLY A 204 -1.14 2.90 5.29
CA GLY A 204 -1.75 4.08 4.67
C GLY A 204 -2.29 5.06 5.71
N ASP A 205 -3.03 4.58 6.71
CA ASP A 205 -3.59 5.41 7.77
C ASP A 205 -2.49 6.06 8.63
N GLU A 206 -1.48 5.29 9.05
CA GLU A 206 -0.35 5.78 9.83
C GLU A 206 0.52 6.78 9.05
N ALA A 207 0.66 6.58 7.74
CA ALA A 207 1.32 7.52 6.84
C ALA A 207 0.48 8.76 6.53
N GLY A 208 -0.81 8.77 6.89
CA GLY A 208 -1.73 9.86 6.65
C GLY A 208 -2.34 9.88 5.25
N ALA A 209 -2.47 8.74 4.56
CA ALA A 209 -3.29 8.61 3.34
C ALA A 209 -4.76 8.93 3.62
N ASN A 210 -5.26 8.61 4.84
CA ASN A 210 -6.54 9.06 5.39
C ASN A 210 -7.74 8.81 4.46
N GLY A 211 -7.81 7.61 3.84
CA GLY A 211 -8.92 7.26 2.94
C GLY A 211 -8.91 7.95 1.57
N VAL A 212 -7.81 8.61 1.18
CA VAL A 212 -7.68 9.30 -0.11
C VAL A 212 -6.79 8.52 -1.07
N THR A 213 -7.26 8.31 -2.30
CA THR A 213 -6.48 7.66 -3.38
C THR A 213 -6.54 8.44 -4.70
N PRO A 214 -5.47 8.42 -5.52
CA PRO A 214 -4.15 7.91 -5.17
C PRO A 214 -3.51 8.79 -4.08
N SER A 215 -2.74 8.18 -3.19
CA SER A 215 -1.84 8.85 -2.26
C SER A 215 -0.43 8.37 -2.50
N LEU A 216 0.42 9.25 -3.04
CA LEU A 216 1.79 8.92 -3.44
C LEU A 216 2.78 9.53 -2.46
N PHE A 217 3.54 8.69 -1.76
CA PHE A 217 4.63 9.12 -0.90
C PHE A 217 5.92 9.11 -1.71
N LEU A 218 6.55 10.29 -1.83
CA LEU A 218 7.66 10.53 -2.73
C LEU A 218 8.97 10.64 -1.93
N PHE A 219 9.95 9.84 -2.29
CA PHE A 219 11.26 9.78 -1.65
C PHE A 219 12.37 9.95 -2.68
N ARG A 220 13.43 10.67 -2.31
CA ARG A 220 14.66 10.77 -3.11
C ARG A 220 15.87 10.64 -2.20
N ASP A 221 16.81 9.77 -2.58
CA ASP A 221 17.98 9.37 -1.79
C ASP A 221 17.59 8.83 -0.39
N GLY A 222 16.50 8.04 -0.35
CA GLY A 222 15.94 7.50 0.90
C GLY A 222 15.37 8.56 1.85
N GLN A 223 15.21 9.82 1.43
CA GLN A 223 14.61 10.89 2.24
C GLN A 223 13.20 11.21 1.74
N TYR A 224 12.24 11.29 2.66
CA TYR A 224 10.88 11.74 2.35
C TYR A 224 10.91 13.17 1.82
N ARG A 225 10.21 13.41 0.72
CA ARG A 225 10.11 14.72 0.08
C ARG A 225 8.73 15.33 0.29
N THR A 226 7.68 14.60 -0.06
CA THR A 226 6.30 15.07 0.09
C THR A 226 5.32 13.92 -0.18
N THR A 227 4.03 14.18 0.06
CA THR A 227 2.94 13.35 -0.42
C THR A 227 2.13 14.09 -1.49
N ALA A 228 1.89 13.44 -2.62
CA ALA A 228 0.96 13.93 -3.65
C ALA A 228 -0.35 13.12 -3.62
N ARG A 229 -1.52 13.78 -3.66
CA ARG A 229 -2.82 13.11 -3.54
C ARG A 229 -3.83 13.58 -4.58
N GLY A 230 -4.79 12.72 -4.92
CA GLY A 230 -5.92 13.06 -5.79
C GLY A 230 -5.53 13.16 -7.26
N SER A 231 -5.57 14.36 -7.86
CA SER A 231 -5.06 14.54 -9.23
C SER A 231 -3.58 14.86 -9.20
N VAL A 232 -2.76 13.82 -9.27
CA VAL A 232 -1.31 13.96 -9.37
C VAL A 232 -0.91 14.07 -10.83
N SER A 233 -0.08 15.07 -11.17
CA SER A 233 0.50 15.21 -12.51
C SER A 233 1.93 14.68 -12.52
N TYR A 234 2.40 14.29 -13.71
CA TYR A 234 3.79 13.92 -13.93
C TYR A 234 4.75 15.02 -13.47
N ASP A 235 4.48 16.29 -13.82
CA ASP A 235 5.37 17.40 -13.46
C ASP A 235 5.57 17.56 -11.95
N VAL A 236 4.55 17.25 -11.13
CA VAL A 236 4.72 17.28 -9.66
C VAL A 236 5.70 16.21 -9.22
N ILE A 237 5.60 15.01 -9.79
CA ILE A 237 6.50 13.89 -9.47
C ILE A 237 7.91 14.18 -9.97
N ALA A 238 8.06 14.53 -11.25
CA ALA A 238 9.35 14.80 -11.88
C ALA A 238 10.10 15.95 -11.19
N ASN A 239 9.42 17.05 -10.85
CA ASN A 239 10.07 18.15 -10.13
C ASN A 239 10.45 17.77 -8.69
N THR A 240 9.63 16.97 -8.00
CA THR A 240 9.91 16.56 -6.61
C THR A 240 11.03 15.55 -6.52
N LEU A 241 11.06 14.61 -7.47
CA LEU A 241 11.98 13.50 -7.52
C LEU A 241 13.18 13.77 -8.43
N GLU A 242 13.24 14.94 -9.07
CA GLU A 242 14.26 15.36 -10.04
C GLU A 242 14.58 14.25 -11.06
N LEU A 243 13.51 13.82 -11.76
CA LEU A 243 13.52 12.87 -12.89
C LEU A 243 13.62 13.62 -14.24
#